data_AF-A0A2P4QEZ1-F1
#
_entry.id   AF-A0A2P4QEZ1-F1
#
_cell.length_a   1.000
_cell.length_b   1.000
_cell.length_c   1.000
_cell.angle_alpha   90.00
_cell.angle_beta   90.00
_cell.angle_gamma   90.00
#
_symmetry.space_group_name_H-M   'P 1'
#
loop_
_entity.id
_entity.type
_entity.pdbx_description
1 polymer ?
#
loop_
_entity_poly.entity_id
_entity_poly.type
_entity_poly.pdbx_seq_one_letter_code
_entity_poly.pdbx_strand_id
1 'polypeptide(L)'
;MDYILLQKLSQNLLEILDDDEYYDITIEVGNDPYVKIFRSHIVILNYRSSYLRRILSTNKKKNDGTLVHIKLPNISPEIFQLILWYIYGGKLSLIDYDNLDIIKILVAAN
;
A
#
# COMPACT_ATOMS: atom_id res chain seq x y z
N MET A 1 -17.27 16.20 16.65
CA MET A 1 -16.38 17.06 15.85
C MET A 1 -15.17 16.26 15.36
N ASP A 2 -14.45 15.60 16.27
CA ASP A 2 -13.24 14.82 15.96
C ASP A 2 -13.46 13.69 14.94
N TYR A 3 -14.60 12.99 15.01
CA TYR A 3 -14.92 11.92 14.06
C TYR A 3 -14.97 12.39 12.60
N ILE A 4 -15.53 13.59 12.35
CA ILE A 4 -15.65 14.16 11.01
C ILE A 4 -14.26 14.59 10.50
N LEU A 5 -13.43 15.17 11.37
CA LEU A 5 -12.06 15.56 11.03
C LEU A 5 -11.21 14.32 10.65
N LEU A 6 -11.32 13.23 11.40
CA LEU A 6 -10.61 11.98 11.10
C LEU A 6 -11.10 11.33 9.79
N GLN A 7 -12.40 11.34 9.53
CA GLN A 7 -12.95 10.87 8.25
C GLN A 7 -12.44 11.71 7.08
N LYS A 8 -12.43 13.03 7.22
CA LYS A 8 -11.96 13.91 6.13
C LYS A 8 -10.46 13.72 5.88
N LEU A 9 -9.65 13.61 6.92
CA LEU A 9 -8.22 13.29 6.79
C LEU A 9 -8.00 11.96 6.07
N SER A 10 -8.71 10.91 6.48
CA SER A 10 -8.66 9.60 5.81
C SER A 10 -9.04 9.70 4.33
N GLN A 11 -10.08 10.46 4.00
CA GLN A 11 -10.50 10.64 2.61
C GLN A 11 -9.43 11.40 1.80
N ASN A 12 -8.83 12.45 2.38
CA ASN A 12 -7.75 13.19 1.72
C ASN A 12 -6.51 12.32 1.47
N LEU A 13 -6.20 11.38 2.37
CA LEU A 13 -5.12 10.41 2.13
C LEU A 13 -5.49 9.42 1.02
N LEU A 14 -6.76 9.01 0.90
CA LEU A 14 -7.18 8.18 -0.23
C LEU A 14 -7.14 8.94 -1.56
N GLU A 15 -7.50 10.23 -1.57
CA GLU A 15 -7.43 11.09 -2.76
C GLU A 15 -6.00 11.16 -3.32
N ILE A 16 -4.98 11.33 -2.46
CA ILE A 16 -3.56 11.33 -2.92
C ILE A 16 -3.05 9.96 -3.38
N LEU A 17 -3.77 8.87 -3.08
CA LEU A 17 -3.38 7.56 -3.58
C LEU A 17 -3.81 7.38 -5.04
N ASP A 18 -4.91 8.04 -5.44
CA ASP A 18 -5.55 7.88 -6.74
C ASP A 18 -5.14 8.96 -7.76
N ASP A 19 -4.54 10.08 -7.32
CA ASP A 19 -4.22 11.23 -8.19
C ASP A 19 -2.95 11.06 -9.04
N ASP A 20 -2.14 10.03 -8.79
CA ASP A 20 -0.88 9.72 -9.50
C ASP A 20 0.19 10.82 -9.38
N GLU A 21 0.05 11.72 -8.40
CA GLU A 21 0.96 12.84 -8.16
C GLU A 21 1.88 12.58 -6.95
N TYR A 22 3.02 13.29 -6.89
CA TYR A 22 3.96 13.31 -5.76
C TYR A 22 4.48 11.95 -5.23
N TYR A 23 4.28 10.86 -5.97
CA TYR A 23 4.80 9.55 -5.61
C TYR A 23 6.34 9.55 -5.65
N ASP A 24 6.95 8.92 -4.65
CA ASP A 24 8.40 8.79 -4.50
C ASP A 24 8.84 7.32 -4.51
N ILE A 25 7.90 6.39 -4.73
CA ILE A 25 8.15 4.97 -4.88
C ILE A 25 7.23 4.28 -5.90
N THR A 26 7.79 3.29 -6.60
CA THR A 26 7.06 2.27 -7.35
C THR A 26 7.18 0.90 -6.68
N ILE A 27 6.09 0.15 -6.65
CA ILE A 27 5.98 -1.18 -6.06
C ILE A 27 5.46 -2.12 -7.14
N GLU A 28 6.31 -3.03 -7.60
CA GLU A 28 5.92 -4.11 -8.50
C GLU A 28 5.38 -5.28 -7.65
N VAL A 29 4.14 -5.69 -7.91
CA VAL A 29 3.44 -6.69 -7.10
C VAL A 29 2.95 -7.82 -7.99
N GLY A 30 3.02 -9.05 -7.48
CA GLY A 30 2.63 -10.26 -8.18
C GLY A 30 3.79 -10.91 -8.92
N ASN A 31 3.47 -12.00 -9.61
CA ASN A 31 4.41 -12.78 -10.42
C ASN A 31 3.89 -12.89 -11.84
N ASP A 32 4.79 -13.07 -12.81
CA ASP A 32 4.43 -13.27 -14.21
C ASP A 32 3.38 -14.39 -14.37
N PRO A 33 2.31 -14.19 -15.17
CA PRO A 33 2.02 -13.00 -16.01
C PRO A 33 1.20 -11.90 -15.30
N TYR A 34 0.85 -12.07 -14.03
CA TYR A 34 -0.05 -11.19 -13.27
C TYR A 34 0.72 -10.22 -12.38
N VAL A 35 1.45 -9.30 -13.02
CA VAL A 35 2.21 -8.24 -12.35
C VAL A 35 1.52 -6.89 -12.51
N LYS A 36 1.45 -6.10 -11.44
CA LYS A 36 0.98 -4.71 -11.46
C LYS A 36 1.97 -3.80 -10.75
N ILE A 37 2.16 -2.59 -11.31
CA ILE A 37 2.97 -1.54 -10.70
C ILE A 37 2.05 -0.57 -9.97
N PHE A 38 2.37 -0.31 -8.71
CA PHE A 38 1.70 0.67 -7.87
C PHE A 38 2.63 1.86 -7.62
N ARG A 39 2.09 3.06 -7.74
CA ARG A 39 2.78 4.30 -7.33
C ARG A 39 2.26 4.70 -5.96
N SER A 40 3.16 5.12 -5.08
CA SER A 40 2.83 5.37 -3.68
C SER A 40 3.84 6.30 -3.00
N HIS A 41 3.68 6.48 -1.69
CA HIS A 41 4.38 7.48 -0.90
C HIS A 41 5.14 6.84 0.27
N ILE A 42 6.47 6.88 0.24
CA ILE A 42 7.38 6.27 1.21
C ILE A 42 7.01 6.70 2.63
N VAL A 43 6.71 7.99 2.85
CA VAL A 43 6.37 8.51 4.19
C VAL A 43 5.16 7.78 4.77
N ILE A 44 4.11 7.56 3.98
CA ILE A 44 2.89 6.89 4.44
C ILE A 44 3.20 5.41 4.69
N LEU A 45 3.78 4.71 3.72
CA LEU A 45 4.11 3.29 3.83
C LEU A 45 5.01 2.99 5.05
N ASN A 46 6.01 3.83 5.30
CA ASN A 46 6.99 3.69 6.37
C ASN A 46 6.36 3.80 7.77
N TYR A 47 5.39 4.70 7.96
CA TYR A 47 4.74 4.89 9.27
C TYR A 47 3.50 4.04 9.47
N ARG A 48 2.91 3.51 8.39
CA ARG A 48 1.67 2.73 8.42
C ARG A 48 1.90 1.21 8.29
N SER A 49 3.09 0.78 7.88
CA SER A 49 3.46 -0.65 7.79
C SER A 49 4.89 -0.90 8.28
N SER A 50 5.03 -1.66 9.36
CA SER A 50 6.34 -2.08 9.88
C SER A 50 7.09 -2.98 8.90
N TYR A 51 6.36 -3.80 8.13
CA TYR A 51 6.91 -4.64 7.07
C TYR A 51 7.51 -3.81 5.94
N LEU A 52 6.75 -2.88 5.37
CA LEU A 52 7.24 -2.00 4.30
C LEU A 52 8.37 -1.10 4.80
N ARG A 53 8.27 -0.57 6.02
CA ARG A 53 9.39 0.16 6.66
C ARG A 53 10.69 -0.63 6.64
N ARG A 54 10.65 -1.92 6.97
CA ARG A 54 11.85 -2.78 6.97
C ARG A 54 12.44 -2.91 5.57
N ILE A 55 11.60 -3.13 4.56
CA ILE A 55 12.01 -3.21 3.14
C ILE A 55 12.60 -1.89 2.64
N LEU A 56 11.96 -0.76 2.97
CA LEU A 56 12.41 0.57 2.58
C LEU A 56 13.75 0.92 3.24
N SER A 57 13.94 0.52 4.50
CA SER A 57 15.18 0.78 5.24
C SER A 57 16.39 0.05 4.63
N THR A 58 16.19 -1.13 4.05
CA THR A 58 17.24 -1.83 3.30
C THR A 58 17.58 -1.15 1.97
N ASN A 59 16.62 -0.47 1.35
CA ASN A 59 16.81 0.23 0.07
C ASN A 59 17.40 1.64 0.22
N LYS A 60 17.25 2.30 1.38
CA LYS A 60 17.83 3.64 1.66
C LYS A 60 19.33 3.77 1.37
N LYS A 61 20.08 2.66 1.41
CA LYS A 61 21.53 2.65 1.13
C LYS A 61 21.90 2.86 -0.34
N LYS A 62 20.93 2.85 -1.26
CA LYS A 62 21.13 2.95 -2.72
C LYS A 62 20.67 4.29 -3.31
N ASN A 63 20.43 5.31 -2.49
CA ASN A 63 19.79 6.55 -2.92
C ASN A 63 20.73 7.41 -3.79
N ASP A 64 20.78 7.08 -5.08
CA ASP A 64 21.56 7.74 -6.14
C ASP A 64 20.74 8.82 -6.88
N GLY A 65 19.57 9.17 -6.36
CA GLY A 65 18.61 10.08 -7.00
C GLY A 65 17.58 9.38 -7.88
N THR A 66 17.66 8.06 -8.05
CA THR A 66 16.65 7.28 -8.76
C THR A 66 15.41 7.05 -7.89
N LEU A 67 14.22 7.11 -8.50
CA LEU A 67 12.95 6.75 -7.89
C LEU A 67 13.04 5.38 -7.19
N VAL A 68 12.58 5.27 -5.95
CA VAL A 68 12.65 4.02 -5.21
C VAL A 68 11.77 2.97 -5.89
N HIS A 69 12.29 1.75 -6.03
CA HIS A 69 11.58 0.63 -6.63
C HIS A 69 11.73 -0.63 -5.76
N ILE A 70 10.61 -1.28 -5.43
CA ILE A 70 10.58 -2.53 -4.67
C ILE A 70 9.70 -3.57 -5.36
N LYS A 71 9.96 -4.85 -5.09
CA LYS A 71 9.19 -5.98 -5.63
C LYS A 71 8.55 -6.79 -4.50
N LEU A 72 7.29 -7.16 -4.67
CA LEU A 72 6.49 -7.99 -3.76
C LEU A 72 5.86 -9.15 -4.54
N PRO A 73 6.65 -10.19 -4.88
CA PRO A 73 6.19 -11.29 -5.75
C PRO A 73 5.12 -12.18 -5.10
N ASN A 74 5.09 -12.26 -3.77
CA ASN A 74 4.27 -13.23 -3.04
C ASN A 74 2.87 -12.71 -2.68
N ILE A 75 2.47 -11.55 -3.19
CA ILE A 75 1.17 -10.93 -2.94
C ILE A 75 0.50 -10.71 -4.30
N SER A 76 -0.79 -11.02 -4.42
CA SER A 76 -1.52 -10.70 -5.65
C SER A 76 -1.75 -9.19 -5.77
N PRO A 77 -1.77 -8.63 -6.99
CA PRO A 77 -2.09 -7.22 -7.19
C PRO A 77 -3.40 -6.78 -6.52
N GLU A 78 -4.44 -7.62 -6.60
CA GLU A 78 -5.77 -7.32 -6.07
C GLU A 78 -5.73 -7.21 -4.54
N ILE A 79 -5.08 -8.16 -3.87
CA ILE A 79 -4.94 -8.14 -2.41
C ILE A 79 -4.08 -6.95 -1.97
N PHE A 80 -3.01 -6.65 -2.70
CA PHE A 80 -2.16 -5.51 -2.36
C PHE A 80 -2.89 -4.18 -2.51
N GLN A 81 -3.77 -4.02 -3.51
CA GLN A 81 -4.62 -2.83 -3.64
C GLN A 81 -5.47 -2.61 -2.37
N LEU A 82 -6.05 -3.67 -1.81
CA LEU A 82 -6.84 -3.60 -0.58
C LEU A 82 -5.99 -3.22 0.64
N ILE A 83 -4.80 -3.82 0.75
CA ILE A 83 -3.83 -3.47 1.80
C ILE A 83 -3.43 -1.99 1.66
N LEU A 84 -3.22 -1.51 0.44
CA LEU A 84 -2.83 -0.13 0.18
C LEU A 84 -3.95 0.85 0.56
N TRP A 85 -5.20 0.58 0.19
CA TRP A 85 -6.35 1.35 0.67
C TRP A 85 -6.45 1.36 2.19
N TYR A 86 -6.20 0.23 2.86
CA TYR A 86 -6.17 0.18 4.32
C TYR A 86 -5.04 1.02 4.94
N ILE A 87 -3.84 0.97 4.35
CA ILE A 87 -2.68 1.75 4.81
C ILE A 87 -3.01 3.26 4.80
N TYR A 88 -3.65 3.74 3.73
CA TYR A 88 -3.99 5.15 3.53
C TYR A 88 -5.27 5.57 4.27
N GLY A 89 -6.36 4.83 4.09
CA GLY A 89 -7.68 5.17 4.64
C GLY A 89 -7.94 4.65 6.05
N GLY A 90 -7.12 3.72 6.55
CA GLY A 90 -7.28 3.15 7.90
C GLY A 90 -8.56 2.33 8.11
N LYS A 91 -9.36 2.10 7.07
CA LYS A 91 -10.59 1.30 7.07
C LYS A 91 -10.61 0.43 5.82
N LEU A 92 -11.06 -0.81 5.99
CA LEU A 92 -11.29 -1.76 4.92
C LEU A 92 -12.66 -2.40 5.14
N SER A 93 -13.58 -2.24 4.17
CA SER A 93 -14.85 -2.96 4.19
C SER A 93 -14.62 -4.35 3.61
N LEU A 94 -14.95 -5.38 4.39
CA LEU A 94 -14.85 -6.79 3.96
C LEU A 94 -16.22 -7.41 3.67
N ILE A 95 -17.29 -6.60 3.66
CA ILE A 95 -18.69 -7.05 3.56
C ILE A 95 -18.94 -7.80 2.25
N ASP A 96 -18.27 -7.40 1.17
CA ASP A 96 -18.47 -7.94 -0.18
C ASP A 96 -17.48 -9.07 -0.54
N TYR A 97 -16.65 -9.52 0.41
CA TYR A 97 -15.64 -10.56 0.18
C TYR A 97 -16.05 -11.89 0.80
N ASP A 98 -15.73 -13.00 0.12
CA ASP A 98 -15.94 -14.32 0.68
C ASP A 98 -14.88 -14.67 1.75
N ASN A 99 -15.13 -15.74 2.51
CA ASN A 99 -14.25 -16.16 3.60
C ASN A 99 -12.83 -16.50 3.10
N LEU A 100 -12.69 -17.04 1.89
CA LEU A 100 -11.39 -17.43 1.34
C LEU A 100 -10.57 -16.17 1.00
N ASP A 101 -11.20 -15.17 0.40
CA ASP A 101 -10.57 -13.89 0.07
C ASP A 101 -10.17 -13.12 1.32
N ILE A 102 -11.02 -13.12 2.36
CA ILE A 102 -10.67 -12.54 3.66
C ILE A 102 -9.43 -13.23 4.24
N ILE A 103 -9.36 -14.56 4.21
CA ILE A 103 -8.17 -15.30 4.69
C ILE A 103 -6.93 -14.92 3.89
N LYS A 104 -7.01 -14.82 2.55
CA LYS A 104 -5.88 -14.41 1.72
C LYS A 104 -5.41 -12.99 2.06
N ILE A 105 -6.34 -12.05 2.30
CA ILE A 105 -6.03 -10.68 2.72
C ILE A 105 -5.29 -10.68 4.06
N LEU A 106 -5.79 -11.44 5.04
CA LEU A 106 -5.18 -11.54 6.37
C LEU A 106 -3.77 -12.16 6.30
N VAL A 107 -3.59 -13.21 5.50
CA VAL A 107 -2.28 -13.85 5.29
C VAL A 107 -1.28 -12.87 4.67
N ALA A 108 -1.71 -12.07 3.70
CA ALA A 108 -0.85 -11.07 3.07
C ALA A 108 -0.53 -9.86 3.96
N ALA A 109 -1.39 -9.57 4.95
CA ALA A 109 -1.24 -8.44 5.87
C ALA A 109 -0.41 -8.77 7.14
N ASN A 110 -0.11 -10.05 7.37
CA ASN A 110 0.62 -10.56 8.55
C ASN A 110 2.14 -10.47 8.39
#